data_AF-A0A6I6F9L5-F1
#
_entry.id   AF-A0A6I6F9L5-F1
#
_cell.length_a   1.000
_cell.length_b   1.000
_cell.length_c   1.000
_cell.angle_alpha   90.00
_cell.angle_beta   90.00
_cell.angle_gamma   90.00
#
_symmetry.space_group_name_H-M   'P 1'
#
loop_
_entity.id
_entity.type
_entity.pdbx_description
1 polymer ?
#
loop_
_entity_poly.entity_id
_entity_poly.type
_entity_poly.pdbx_seq_one_letter_code
_entity_poly.pdbx_strand_id
1 'polypeptide(L)' 'MFRAGDEVLIVACEDDPRAVGKTGRVLDEVPPGPLTGGRWTVDRISLFVAPVLVHTHEIRKVSG' A
#
# COMPACT_ATOMS: atom_id res chain seq x y z
N MET A 1 -11.37 -5.96 1.14
CA MET A 1 -10.59 -5.49 2.31
C MET A 1 -9.24 -6.19 2.30
N PHE A 2 -8.17 -5.46 2.59
CA PHE A 2 -6.81 -5.99 2.63
C PHE A 2 -6.46 -6.53 4.03
N ARG A 3 -5.40 -7.32 4.10
CA ARG A 3 -4.81 -7.90 5.31
C ARG A 3 -3.29 -7.81 5.22
N ALA A 4 -2.63 -7.82 6.37
CA ALA A 4 -1.17 -7.94 6.44
C ALA A 4 -0.67 -9.10 5.56
N GLY A 5 0.36 -8.83 4.76
CA GLY A 5 0.96 -9.76 3.81
C GLY A 5 0.31 -9.83 2.44
N ASP A 6 -0.89 -9.28 2.24
CA ASP A 6 -1.53 -9.19 0.93
C ASP A 6 -0.62 -8.44 -0.04
N GLU A 7 -0.39 -9.04 -1.21
CA GLU A 7 0.34 -8.38 -2.29
C GLU A 7 -0.60 -7.48 -3.09
N VAL A 8 -0.16 -6.24 -3.31
CA VAL A 8 -0.96 -5.20 -3.93
C VAL A 8 -0.18 -4.44 -4.99
N LEU A 9 -0.85 -4.10 -6.08
CA LEU A 9 -0.38 -3.14 -7.07
C LEU A 9 -0.77 -1.73 -6.61
N ILE A 10 0.20 -0.82 -6.60
CA ILE A 10 0.01 0.61 -6.30
C ILE A 10 -0.35 1.32 -7.61
N VAL A 11 -1.60 1.77 -7.74
CA VAL A 11 -2.11 2.44 -8.96
C VAL A 11 -2.08 3.96 -8.86
N ALA A 12 -1.99 4.51 -7.65
CA ALA A 12 -1.75 5.91 -7.34
C ALA A 12 -0.99 5.99 -6.00
N CYS A 13 -0.25 7.06 -5.75
CA CYS A 13 0.44 7.28 -4.49
C CYS A 13 0.85 8.75 -4.37
N GLU A 14 0.21 9.49 -3.46
CA GLU A 14 0.61 10.87 -3.15
C GLU A 14 1.90 10.93 -2.32
N ASP A 15 2.11 9.94 -1.44
CA ASP A 15 3.24 9.89 -0.49
C ASP A 15 4.60 9.75 -1.21
N ASP A 16 4.67 8.87 -2.21
CA ASP A 16 5.82 8.77 -3.12
C ASP A 16 5.37 8.34 -4.54
N PRO A 17 5.36 9.24 -5.53
CA PRO A 17 4.97 8.95 -6.90
C PRO A 17 5.78 7.83 -7.58
N ARG A 18 6.99 7.53 -7.09
CA ARG A 18 7.84 6.46 -7.62
C ARG A 18 7.35 5.06 -7.26
N ALA A 19 6.33 4.96 -6.39
CA ALA A 19 5.68 3.71 -6.04
C ALA A 19 4.61 3.30 -7.07
N VAL A 20 4.08 4.23 -7.86
CA VAL A 20 3.04 3.96 -8.86
C VAL A 20 3.54 2.94 -9.89
N GLY A 21 2.70 1.92 -10.15
CA GLY A 21 2.99 0.83 -11.07
C GLY A 21 3.81 -0.32 -10.46
N LYS A 22 4.22 -0.22 -9.19
CA LYS A 22 4.94 -1.29 -8.49
C LYS A 22 4.00 -2.12 -7.63
N THR A 23 4.40 -3.36 -7.36
CA THR A 23 3.79 -4.17 -6.32
C THR A 23 4.49 -3.97 -4.98
N GLY A 24 3.77 -4.20 -3.90
CA GLY A 24 4.29 -4.22 -2.53
C GLY A 24 3.40 -5.09 -1.65
N ARG A 25 3.66 -5.12 -0.34
CA ARG A 25 2.86 -5.88 0.62
C ARG A 25 2.23 -4.96 1.67
N VAL A 26 0.97 -5.23 1.99
CA VAL A 26 0.29 -4.52 3.08
C VAL A 26 0.92 -4.94 4.40
N LEU A 27 1.32 -3.97 5.21
CA LEU A 27 1.89 -4.22 6.54
C LEU A 27 0.83 -4.27 7.63
N ASP A 28 -0.24 -3.48 7.50
CA ASP A 28 -1.19 -3.30 8.59
C ASP A 28 -2.07 -4.55 8.82
N GLU A 29 -2.19 -4.95 10.09
CA GLU A 29 -3.02 -6.08 10.51
C GLU A 29 -4.52 -5.73 10.60
N VAL A 30 -4.83 -4.44 10.73
CA VAL A 30 -6.19 -3.93 10.90
C VAL A 30 -6.52 -2.87 9.83
N PRO A 31 -7.80 -2.69 9.48
CA PRO A 31 -8.20 -1.63 8.57
C PRO A 31 -7.81 -0.24 9.06
N PRO A 32 -7.44 0.66 8.14
CA PRO A 32 -7.07 2.01 8.49
C PRO A 32 -8.28 2.80 8.97
N GLY A 33 -8.04 3.69 9.93
CA GLY A 33 -9.06 4.50 10.59
C GLY A 33 -8.64 5.97 10.71
N PRO A 34 -9.36 6.77 11.51
CA PRO A 34 -9.08 8.20 11.66
C PRO A 34 -7.64 8.50 12.10
N LEU A 35 -7.07 7.65 12.97
CA LEU A 35 -5.70 7.82 13.48
C LEU A 35 -4.61 7.60 12.44
N THR A 36 -4.89 6.83 11.37
CA THR A 36 -3.97 6.63 10.23
C THR A 36 -4.33 7.49 9.03
N GLY A 37 -5.31 8.40 9.18
CA GLY A 37 -5.86 9.17 8.07
C GLY A 37 -6.50 8.30 6.98
N GLY A 38 -6.99 7.11 7.32
CA GLY A 38 -7.60 6.19 6.36
C GLY A 38 -6.63 5.61 5.32
N ARG A 39 -5.32 5.56 5.64
CA ARG A 39 -4.26 5.05 4.76
C ARG A 39 -3.67 3.74 5.29
N TRP A 40 -3.35 2.86 4.36
CA TRP A 40 -2.61 1.62 4.54
C TRP A 40 -1.12 1.86 4.39
N THR A 41 -0.31 1.14 5.16
CA THR A 41 1.13 1.04 4.95
C THR A 41 1.43 -0.10 3.97
N VAL A 42 2.14 0.22 2.88
CA VAL A 42 2.64 -0.79 1.93
C VAL A 42 4.16 -0.78 1.93
N ASP A 43 4.78 -1.95 2.15
CA ASP A 43 6.23 -2.15 2.19
C ASP A 43 6.70 -3.05 1.04
N ARG A 44 8.02 -3.38 1.04
CA ARG A 44 8.65 -4.30 0.06
C ARG A 44 8.39 -3.91 -1.40
N ILE A 45 8.35 -2.61 -1.67
CA ILE A 45 8.02 -2.04 -2.99
C ILE A 45 9.21 -2.14 -3.94
N SER A 46 10.38 -1.67 -3.50
CA SER A 46 11.65 -1.79 -4.21
C SER A 46 12.82 -1.40 -3.31
N LEU A 47 14.06 -1.66 -3.72
CA LEU A 47 15.27 -1.30 -2.94
C LEU A 47 15.42 0.21 -2.66
N PHE A 48 14.78 1.07 -3.45
CA PHE A 48 14.96 2.54 -3.39
C PHE A 48 13.68 3.30 -3.04
N VAL A 49 12.61 2.59 -2.67
CA VAL A 49 11.34 3.21 -2.26
C VAL A 49 11.04 2.73 -0.85
N ALA A 50 10.98 3.67 0.08
CA ALA A 50 10.57 3.40 1.46
C ALA A 50 9.10 2.91 1.48
N PRO A 51 8.62 2.32 2.59
CA PRO A 51 7.20 2.06 2.75
C PRO A 51 6.37 3.34 2.51
N VAL A 52 5.21 3.19 1.88
CA VAL A 52 4.32 4.32 1.54
C VAL A 52 2.96 4.18 2.22
N LEU A 53 2.31 5.32 2.43
CA LEU A 53 0.94 5.42 2.91
C LEU A 53 -0.04 5.65 1.75
N VAL A 54 -1.01 4.75 1.58
CA VAL A 54 -1.97 4.77 0.45
C VAL A 54 -3.40 4.53 0.91
N HIS A 55 -4.35 5.21 0.31
CA HIS A 55 -5.77 4.93 0.50
C HIS A 55 -6.18 3.63 -0.19
N THR A 56 -7.27 3.01 0.30
CA THR A 56 -7.85 1.78 -0.28
C THR A 56 -8.08 1.87 -1.79
N HIS A 57 -8.44 3.05 -2.32
CA HIS A 57 -8.70 3.23 -3.75
C HIS A 57 -7.43 3.36 -4.60
N GLU A 58 -6.26 3.54 -3.98
CA GLU A 58 -4.96 3.70 -4.63
C GLU A 58 -4.21 2.37 -4.80
N ILE A 59 -4.75 1.27 -4.27
CA ILE A 59 -4.17 -0.08 -4.38
C ILE A 59 -5.15 -1.11 -4.90
N ARG A 60 -4.65 -2.15 -5.57
CA ARG A 60 -5.43 -3.30 -6.05
C ARG A 60 -4.76 -4.60 -5.62
N LYS A 61 -5.55 -5.59 -5.19
CA LYS A 61 -5.01 -6.93 -4.92
C LYS A 61 -4.41 -7.50 -6.19
N VAL A 62 -3.22 -8.08 -6.08
CA VAL A 62 -2.68 -8.95 -7.11
C VAL A 62 -3.20 -10.34 -6.83
N SER A 63 -4.05 -10.86 -7.71
CA SER A 63 -4.45 -12.27 -7.66
C SER A 63 -3.25 -13.11 -8.06
N GLY A 64 -2.82 -14.03 -7.19
CA GLY A 64 -1.97 -15.14 -7.60
C GLY A 64 -2.74 -16.14 -8.45
#